data_AF-A0A9Q2ZP21-F1
#
_entry.id   AF-A0A9Q2ZP21-F1
#
_cell.length_a   1.000
_cell.length_b   1.000
_cell.length_c   1.000
_cell.angle_alpha   90.00
_cell.angle_beta   90.00
_cell.angle_gamma   90.00
#
_symmetry.space_group_name_H-M   'P 1'
#
loop_
_entity.id
_entity.type
_entity.pdbx_description
1 polymer ?
#
loop_
_entity_poly.entity_id
_entity_poly.type
_entity_poly.pdbx_seq_one_letter_code
_entity_poly.pdbx_strand_id
1 'polypeptide(L)'
;MRISELARASSTPVTAVKYYQREGLLPPGEKSAPNQTAYDDRHVERVRLVRALLETGGLSVAVAKQVLAVLDAETAPLAEVFAVAQYAMTTPRSPESAATPEARARIEERVSAAGWCATSDNPGLETAARALDGLRTIGFDAPDDYLDAYVSAAASAARADVAALQHRDGRTAMAELMVIGTVLGDPLFAGLRRLAQQDATHDLFPVADTDEAGA
;
A
#
# COMPACT_ATOMS: atom_id res chain seq x y z
N MET A 1 6.03 -16.85 -25.12
CA MET A 1 4.61 -17.22 -24.92
C MET A 1 3.68 -16.31 -25.72
N ARG A 2 2.49 -16.79 -26.12
CA ARG A 2 1.41 -15.98 -26.73
C ARG A 2 0.57 -15.28 -25.67
N ILE A 3 -0.25 -14.30 -26.06
CA ILE A 3 -1.07 -13.51 -25.11
C ILE A 3 -2.03 -14.37 -24.27
N SER A 4 -2.56 -15.47 -24.82
CA SER A 4 -3.43 -16.40 -24.08
C SER A 4 -2.68 -17.21 -23.02
N GLU A 5 -1.40 -17.51 -23.28
CA GLU A 5 -0.52 -18.20 -22.34
C GLU A 5 -0.08 -17.25 -21.23
N LEU A 6 0.26 -16.00 -21.58
CA LEU A 6 0.54 -14.92 -20.62
C LEU A 6 -0.64 -14.73 -19.65
N ALA A 7 -1.85 -14.58 -20.18
CA ALA A 7 -3.08 -14.45 -19.39
C ALA A 7 -3.28 -15.62 -18.41
N ARG A 8 -3.01 -16.85 -18.86
CA ARG A 8 -3.11 -18.04 -18.01
C ARG A 8 -2.02 -18.05 -16.92
N ALA A 9 -0.77 -17.79 -17.31
CA ALA A 9 0.37 -17.78 -16.40
C ALA A 9 0.25 -16.69 -15.32
N SER A 10 -0.33 -15.54 -15.66
CA SER A 10 -0.59 -14.44 -14.72
C SER A 10 -1.91 -14.58 -13.96
N SER A 11 -2.74 -15.57 -14.29
CA SER A 11 -4.11 -15.70 -13.77
C SER A 11 -4.94 -14.43 -13.96
N THR A 12 -4.84 -13.85 -15.17
CA THR A 12 -5.50 -12.59 -15.56
C THR A 12 -6.26 -12.80 -16.86
N PRO A 13 -7.52 -12.35 -16.99
CA PRO A 13 -8.25 -12.45 -18.24
C PRO A 13 -7.52 -11.78 -19.41
N VAL A 14 -7.58 -12.38 -20.61
CA VAL A 14 -6.95 -11.81 -21.83
C VAL A 14 -7.43 -10.37 -22.10
N THR A 15 -8.69 -10.08 -21.79
CA THR A 15 -9.26 -8.72 -21.92
C THR A 15 -8.57 -7.72 -21.00
N ALA A 16 -8.25 -8.10 -19.76
CA ALA A 16 -7.52 -7.28 -18.81
C ALA A 16 -6.05 -7.11 -19.24
N VAL A 17 -5.39 -8.16 -19.75
CA VAL A 17 -4.02 -8.03 -20.30
C VAL A 17 -3.99 -7.03 -21.46
N LYS A 18 -4.95 -7.11 -22.40
CA LYS A 18 -5.08 -6.15 -23.50
C LYS A 18 -5.39 -4.74 -23.01
N TYR A 19 -6.20 -4.63 -21.95
CA TYR A 19 -6.49 -3.35 -21.31
C TYR A 19 -5.21 -2.73 -20.73
N TYR A 20 -4.43 -3.48 -19.95
CA TYR A 20 -3.16 -3.00 -19.39
C TYR A 20 -2.18 -2.55 -20.47
N GLN A 21 -2.11 -3.28 -21.60
CA GLN A 21 -1.27 -2.88 -22.73
C GLN A 21 -1.77 -1.58 -23.39
N ARG A 22 -3.09 -1.44 -23.61
CA ARG A 22 -3.69 -0.22 -24.19
C ARG A 22 -3.46 0.99 -23.29
N GLU A 23 -3.60 0.80 -21.98
CA GLU A 23 -3.33 1.86 -21.03
C GLU A 23 -1.82 2.13 -20.89
N GLY A 24 -0.92 1.27 -21.39
CA GLY A 24 0.53 1.47 -21.27
C GLY A 24 1.11 1.07 -19.91
N LEU A 25 0.39 0.23 -19.15
CA LEU A 25 0.85 -0.37 -17.90
C LEU A 25 1.72 -1.61 -18.12
N LEU A 26 1.54 -2.26 -19.28
CA LEU A 26 2.29 -3.44 -19.72
C LEU A 26 3.06 -3.08 -20.99
N PRO A 27 4.40 -3.24 -21.03
CA PRO A 27 5.17 -3.10 -22.25
C PRO A 27 4.62 -3.97 -23.39
N PRO A 28 4.73 -3.52 -24.65
CA PRO A 28 4.31 -4.35 -25.77
C PRO A 28 5.22 -5.58 -25.88
N GLY A 29 4.62 -6.74 -26.20
CA GLY A 29 5.41 -7.93 -26.51
C GLY A 29 6.24 -7.76 -27.79
N GLU A 30 7.22 -8.62 -27.96
CA GLU A 30 8.16 -8.59 -29.07
C GLU A 30 7.55 -9.19 -30.34
N LYS A 31 7.78 -8.56 -31.50
CA LYS A 31 7.34 -9.12 -32.78
C LYS A 31 8.19 -10.34 -33.11
N SER A 32 7.57 -11.52 -33.10
CA SER A 32 8.23 -12.78 -33.43
C SER A 32 7.97 -13.21 -34.89
N ALA A 33 6.85 -12.78 -35.49
CA ALA A 33 6.53 -12.99 -36.91
C ALA A 33 5.54 -11.90 -37.39
N PRO A 34 5.23 -11.78 -38.71
CA PRO A 34 4.38 -10.71 -39.25
C PRO A 34 3.03 -10.50 -38.53
N ASN A 35 2.44 -11.58 -38.00
CA ASN A 35 1.19 -11.58 -37.23
C ASN A 35 1.34 -12.23 -35.84
N GLN A 36 2.56 -12.31 -35.29
CA GLN A 36 2.78 -12.94 -33.98
C GLN A 36 3.59 -12.04 -33.06
N THR A 37 3.08 -11.90 -31.85
CA THR A 37 3.73 -11.22 -30.73
C THR A 37 4.07 -12.25 -29.66
N ALA A 38 5.33 -12.25 -29.23
CA ALA A 38 5.84 -13.07 -28.16
C ALA A 38 5.97 -12.25 -26.87
N TYR A 39 5.68 -12.90 -25.75
CA TYR A 39 5.85 -12.40 -24.40
C TYR A 39 6.79 -13.34 -23.63
N ASP A 40 7.37 -12.88 -22.55
CA ASP A 40 8.28 -13.62 -21.67
C ASP A 40 7.81 -13.58 -20.21
N ASP A 41 8.60 -14.15 -19.31
CA ASP A 41 8.26 -14.21 -17.88
C ASP A 41 8.22 -12.82 -17.22
N ARG A 42 8.99 -11.85 -17.74
CA ARG A 42 8.95 -10.46 -17.26
C ARG A 42 7.57 -9.84 -17.50
N HIS A 43 6.89 -10.22 -18.59
CA HIS A 43 5.51 -9.80 -18.81
C HIS A 43 4.54 -10.45 -17.81
N VAL A 44 4.78 -11.70 -17.40
CA VAL A 44 3.95 -12.38 -16.38
C VAL A 44 4.06 -11.64 -15.04
N GLU A 45 5.28 -11.33 -14.62
CA GLU A 45 5.57 -10.55 -13.41
C GLU A 45 4.91 -9.18 -13.46
N ARG A 46 5.09 -8.45 -14.58
CA ARG A 46 4.45 -7.14 -14.79
C ARG A 46 2.92 -7.22 -14.69
N VAL A 47 2.28 -8.21 -15.30
CA VAL A 47 0.81 -8.34 -15.24
C VAL A 47 0.33 -8.60 -13.81
N ARG A 48 1.05 -9.43 -13.04
CA ARG A 48 0.73 -9.68 -11.62
C ARG A 48 0.88 -8.41 -10.78
N LEU A 49 1.95 -7.65 -11.00
CA LEU A 49 2.17 -6.36 -10.33
C LEU A 49 1.05 -5.35 -10.66
N VAL A 50 0.74 -5.16 -11.95
CA VAL A 50 -0.34 -4.26 -12.37
C VAL A 50 -1.68 -4.65 -11.73
N ARG A 51 -1.99 -5.95 -11.71
CA ARG A 51 -3.20 -6.47 -11.07
C ARG A 51 -3.22 -6.15 -9.57
N ALA A 52 -2.12 -6.39 -8.86
CA ALA A 52 -2.02 -6.09 -7.43
C ALA A 52 -2.24 -4.59 -7.15
N LEU A 53 -1.64 -3.70 -7.94
CA LEU A 53 -1.78 -2.25 -7.79
C LEU A 53 -3.23 -1.78 -8.02
N LEU A 54 -3.89 -2.27 -9.06
CA LEU A 54 -5.23 -1.80 -9.44
C LEU A 54 -6.35 -2.48 -8.65
N GLU A 55 -6.35 -3.82 -8.59
CA GLU A 55 -7.48 -4.58 -8.05
C GLU A 55 -7.44 -4.68 -6.53
N THR A 56 -6.25 -4.89 -5.95
CA THR A 56 -6.09 -5.04 -4.50
C THR A 56 -5.71 -3.72 -3.83
N GLY A 57 -4.79 -2.98 -4.45
CA GLY A 57 -4.36 -1.66 -3.97
C GLY A 57 -5.38 -0.55 -4.21
N GLY A 58 -6.30 -0.73 -5.16
CA GLY A 58 -7.31 0.28 -5.49
C GLY A 58 -6.74 1.55 -6.12
N LEU A 59 -5.52 1.50 -6.68
CA LEU A 59 -4.88 2.65 -7.32
C LEU A 59 -5.61 2.98 -8.62
N SER A 60 -5.64 4.27 -8.96
CA SER A 60 -6.02 4.69 -10.30
C SER A 60 -4.95 4.27 -11.31
N VAL A 61 -5.34 4.11 -12.58
CA VAL A 61 -4.40 3.82 -13.68
C VAL A 61 -3.30 4.88 -13.77
N ALA A 62 -3.63 6.15 -13.55
CA ALA A 62 -2.65 7.24 -13.60
C ALA A 62 -1.57 7.09 -12.52
N VAL A 63 -1.99 6.75 -11.30
CA VAL A 63 -1.08 6.53 -10.17
C VAL A 63 -0.25 5.27 -10.38
N ALA A 64 -0.87 4.17 -10.83
CA ALA A 64 -0.16 2.92 -11.13
C ALA A 64 0.95 3.12 -12.19
N LYS A 65 0.72 3.97 -13.20
CA LYS A 65 1.76 4.32 -14.19
C LYS A 65 2.96 5.03 -13.57
N GLN A 66 2.72 5.99 -12.66
CA GLN A 66 3.81 6.71 -12.00
C GLN A 66 4.68 5.76 -11.18
N VAL A 67 4.04 4.86 -10.44
CA VAL A 67 4.72 3.82 -9.65
C VAL A 67 5.53 2.89 -10.56
N LEU A 68 4.95 2.39 -11.65
CA LEU A 68 5.65 1.51 -12.60
C LEU A 68 6.82 2.21 -13.30
N ALA A 69 6.68 3.49 -13.65
CA ALA A 69 7.76 4.25 -14.28
C ALA A 69 8.99 4.38 -13.38
N VAL A 70 8.78 4.52 -12.07
CA VAL A 70 9.87 4.59 -11.09
C VAL A 70 10.50 3.23 -10.84
N LEU A 71 9.71 2.14 -10.86
CA LEU A 71 10.25 0.78 -10.84
C LEU A 71 11.08 0.44 -12.07
N ASP A 72 10.69 0.97 -13.22
CA ASP A 72 11.39 0.78 -14.49
C ASP A 72 12.69 1.59 -14.59
N ALA A 73 12.89 2.58 -13.71
CA ALA A 73 14.13 3.34 -13.61
C ALA A 73 15.20 2.53 -12.86
N GLU A 74 16.05 1.80 -13.60
CA GLU A 74 17.07 0.89 -13.06
C GLU A 74 17.99 1.54 -12.00
N THR A 75 18.24 2.85 -12.09
CA THR A 75 19.18 3.59 -11.24
C THR A 75 18.55 4.34 -10.05
N ALA A 76 17.22 4.39 -9.92
CA ALA A 76 16.55 5.18 -8.86
C ALA A 76 16.76 4.57 -7.46
N PRO A 77 17.36 5.26 -6.47
CA PRO A 77 17.56 4.71 -5.12
C PRO A 77 16.28 4.08 -4.54
N LEU A 78 16.39 2.95 -3.81
CA LEU A 78 15.19 2.27 -3.25
C LEU A 78 14.38 3.22 -2.35
N ALA A 79 15.05 4.12 -1.63
CA ALA A 79 14.37 5.14 -0.83
C ALA A 79 13.47 6.07 -1.68
N GLU A 80 13.86 6.38 -2.91
CA GLU A 80 13.07 7.21 -3.83
C GLU A 80 11.84 6.43 -4.34
N VAL A 81 12.03 5.17 -4.73
CA VAL A 81 10.92 4.27 -5.11
C VAL A 81 9.90 4.17 -3.97
N PHE A 82 10.37 4.11 -2.71
CA PHE A 82 9.50 4.04 -1.54
C PHE A 82 8.72 5.32 -1.32
N ALA A 83 9.39 6.47 -1.39
CA ALA A 83 8.76 7.77 -1.26
C ALA A 83 7.63 7.92 -2.29
N VAL A 84 7.88 7.60 -3.56
CA VAL A 84 6.85 7.67 -4.62
C VAL A 84 5.67 6.75 -4.34
N ALA A 85 5.92 5.53 -3.87
CA ALA A 85 4.85 4.61 -3.48
C ALA A 85 3.98 5.19 -2.33
N GLN A 86 4.60 5.82 -1.33
CA GLN A 86 3.89 6.48 -0.23
C GLN A 86 3.04 7.66 -0.72
N TYR A 87 3.59 8.51 -1.60
CA TYR A 87 2.85 9.63 -2.19
C TYR A 87 1.68 9.15 -3.06
N ALA A 88 1.88 8.08 -3.83
CA ALA A 88 0.84 7.45 -4.64
C ALA A 88 -0.36 6.98 -3.79
N MET A 89 -0.10 6.41 -2.60
CA MET A 89 -1.14 5.97 -1.67
C MET A 89 -1.91 7.12 -1.02
N THR A 90 -1.32 8.31 -0.98
CA THR A 90 -1.92 9.48 -0.32
C THR A 90 -2.82 10.29 -1.28
N THR A 91 -3.13 9.76 -2.46
CA THR A 91 -4.00 10.45 -3.45
C THR A 91 -5.33 10.82 -2.78
N PRO A 92 -5.66 12.11 -2.62
CA PRO A 92 -6.80 12.54 -1.82
C PRO A 92 -8.12 12.06 -2.45
N ARG A 93 -8.97 11.39 -1.68
CA ARG A 93 -10.36 11.12 -2.10
C ARG A 93 -11.26 12.37 -2.02
N SER A 94 -10.78 13.44 -1.36
CA SER A 94 -11.32 14.81 -1.42
C SER A 94 -10.25 15.83 -0.96
N PRO A 95 -10.20 17.04 -1.54
CA PRO A 95 -9.28 18.12 -1.16
C PRO A 95 -9.72 18.94 0.07
N GLU A 96 -10.79 18.57 0.78
CA GLU A 96 -11.36 19.42 1.81
C GLU A 96 -10.72 19.19 3.20
N SER A 97 -9.95 20.21 3.59
CA SER A 97 -9.21 20.41 4.84
C SER A 97 -7.82 19.76 4.90
N ALA A 98 -6.82 20.59 4.62
CA ALA A 98 -5.48 20.38 5.19
C ALA A 98 -5.58 20.18 6.71
N ALA A 99 -4.67 19.39 7.27
CA ALA A 99 -4.57 19.25 8.70
C ALA A 99 -4.25 20.60 9.35
N THR A 100 -4.72 20.81 10.57
CA THR A 100 -4.37 21.98 11.36
C THR A 100 -2.88 21.96 11.72
N PRO A 101 -2.21 23.14 11.80
CA PRO A 101 -0.81 23.22 12.21
C PRO A 101 -0.55 22.56 13.57
N GLU A 102 -1.51 22.62 14.49
CA GLU A 102 -1.42 22.02 15.82
C GLU A 102 -1.41 20.48 15.74
N ALA A 103 -2.32 19.88 14.98
CA ALA A 103 -2.35 18.43 14.79
C ALA A 103 -1.08 17.94 14.11
N ARG A 104 -0.59 18.68 13.12
CA ARG A 104 0.66 18.38 12.43
C ARG A 104 1.87 18.43 13.36
N ALA A 105 2.01 19.51 14.14
CA ALA A 105 3.10 19.65 15.10
C ALA A 105 3.11 18.52 16.13
N ARG A 106 1.92 18.08 16.59
CA ARG A 106 1.81 16.96 17.53
C ARG A 106 2.28 15.64 16.93
N ILE A 107 1.96 15.35 15.67
CA ILE A 107 2.48 14.16 14.98
C ILE A 107 4.00 14.25 14.78
N GLU A 108 4.51 15.41 14.34
CA GLU A 108 5.96 15.63 14.17
C GLU A 108 6.73 15.42 15.49
N GLU A 109 6.16 15.85 16.62
CA GLU A 109 6.71 15.60 17.94
C GLU A 109 6.78 14.10 18.26
N ARG A 110 5.70 13.34 18.02
CA ARG A 110 5.67 11.89 18.25
C ARG A 110 6.69 11.14 17.39
N VAL A 111 6.81 11.52 16.12
CA VAL A 111 7.79 10.94 15.17
C VAL A 111 9.22 11.24 15.64
N SER A 112 9.49 12.46 16.08
CA SER A 112 10.78 12.87 16.63
C SER A 112 11.12 12.13 17.92
N ALA A 113 10.16 12.02 18.86
CA ALA A 113 10.31 11.29 20.11
C ALA A 113 10.59 9.80 19.90
N ALA A 114 10.04 9.20 18.84
CA ALA A 114 10.30 7.83 18.44
C ALA A 114 11.67 7.63 17.75
N GLY A 115 12.40 8.72 17.48
CA GLY A 115 13.71 8.69 16.81
C GLY A 115 13.62 8.32 15.33
N TRP A 116 12.46 8.52 14.69
CA TRP A 116 12.28 8.16 13.28
C TRP A 116 12.87 9.23 12.35
N CYS A 117 13.59 8.79 11.33
CA CYS A 117 14.15 9.66 10.29
C CYS A 117 13.11 9.92 9.19
N ALA A 118 12.03 10.65 9.49
CA ALA A 118 11.04 11.07 8.51
C ALA A 118 11.37 12.46 7.92
N THR A 119 11.09 12.67 6.64
CA THR A 119 11.20 13.99 6.02
C THR A 119 9.97 14.84 6.36
N SER A 120 10.13 16.17 6.42
CA SER A 120 9.05 17.09 6.74
C SER A 120 7.94 17.12 5.69
N ASP A 121 8.22 16.72 4.46
CA ASP A 121 7.24 16.62 3.37
C ASP A 121 6.58 15.24 3.28
N ASN A 122 6.94 14.28 4.14
CA ASN A 122 6.41 12.93 4.08
C ASN A 122 4.87 12.94 4.20
N PRO A 123 4.15 12.27 3.29
CA PRO A 123 2.69 12.35 3.22
C PRO A 123 1.98 11.68 4.41
N GLY A 124 2.68 10.82 5.16
CA GLY A 124 2.20 10.22 6.40
C GLY A 124 1.92 11.24 7.50
N LEU A 125 2.69 12.35 7.55
CA LEU A 125 2.47 13.43 8.53
C LEU A 125 1.09 14.06 8.35
N GLU A 126 0.74 14.43 7.12
CA GLU A 126 -0.55 15.04 6.79
C GLU A 126 -1.70 14.06 7.03
N THR A 127 -1.52 12.79 6.67
CA THR A 127 -2.53 11.74 6.84
C THR A 127 -2.85 11.51 8.31
N ALA A 128 -1.82 11.36 9.15
CA ALA A 128 -2.00 11.17 10.59
C ALA A 128 -2.59 12.41 11.27
N ALA A 129 -2.14 13.60 10.87
CA ALA A 129 -2.65 14.86 11.44
C ALA A 129 -4.14 15.09 11.11
N ARG A 130 -4.59 14.76 9.89
CA ARG A 130 -6.02 14.80 9.55
C ARG A 130 -6.85 13.81 10.37
N ALA A 131 -6.33 12.61 10.62
CA ALA A 131 -7.01 11.64 11.47
C ALA A 131 -7.17 12.17 12.91
N LEU A 132 -6.13 12.84 13.43
CA LEU A 132 -6.17 13.49 14.74
C LEU A 132 -7.19 14.64 14.79
N ASP A 133 -7.25 15.48 13.75
CA ASP A 133 -8.30 16.51 13.63
C ASP A 133 -9.70 15.90 13.61
N GLY A 134 -9.92 14.84 12.83
CA GLY A 134 -11.18 14.11 12.78
C GLY A 134 -11.61 13.59 14.15
N LEU A 135 -10.69 12.97 14.90
CA LEU A 135 -10.94 12.55 16.28
C LEU A 135 -11.34 13.73 17.19
N ARG A 136 -10.66 14.87 17.06
CA ARG A 136 -10.99 16.06 17.82
C ARG A 136 -12.39 16.61 17.50
N THR A 137 -12.87 16.49 16.25
CA THR A 137 -14.23 16.94 15.89
C THR A 137 -15.35 16.23 16.64
N ILE A 138 -15.12 14.99 17.09
CA ILE A 138 -16.08 14.23 17.89
C ILE A 138 -15.82 14.35 19.40
N GLY A 139 -14.95 15.28 19.81
CA GLY A 139 -14.59 15.53 21.21
C GLY A 139 -13.56 14.54 21.77
N PHE A 140 -12.92 13.72 20.94
CA PHE A 140 -11.83 12.85 21.38
C PHE A 140 -10.48 13.53 21.15
N ASP A 141 -9.94 14.14 22.21
CA ASP A 141 -8.55 14.59 22.21
C ASP A 141 -7.65 13.39 22.55
N ALA A 142 -7.06 12.79 21.51
CA ALA A 142 -6.26 11.58 21.65
C ALA A 142 -5.10 11.82 22.63
N PRO A 143 -5.02 11.09 23.75
CA PRO A 143 -3.91 11.26 24.70
C PRO A 143 -2.61 10.70 24.11
N ASP A 144 -1.47 11.12 24.66
CA ASP A 144 -0.17 10.76 24.08
C ASP A 144 0.13 9.26 24.17
N ASP A 145 -0.33 8.57 25.21
CA ASP A 145 -0.21 7.11 25.35
C ASP A 145 -1.00 6.36 24.25
N TYR A 146 -2.16 6.87 23.86
CA TYR A 146 -2.90 6.39 22.71
C TYR A 146 -2.08 6.54 21.42
N LEU A 147 -1.48 7.71 21.20
CA LEU A 147 -0.66 7.97 20.01
C LEU A 147 0.62 7.11 20.00
N ASP A 148 1.29 6.99 21.14
CA ASP A 148 2.51 6.19 21.29
C ASP A 148 2.26 4.70 21.02
N ALA A 149 1.07 4.18 21.35
CA ALA A 149 0.66 2.82 20.99
C ALA A 149 0.56 2.64 19.45
N TYR A 150 0.00 3.62 18.73
CA TYR A 150 -0.03 3.60 17.26
C TYR A 150 1.37 3.73 16.65
N VAL A 151 2.23 4.58 17.23
CA VAL A 151 3.64 4.69 16.82
C VAL A 151 4.35 3.34 16.95
N SER A 152 4.18 2.64 18.08
CA SER A 152 4.76 1.30 18.30
C SER A 152 4.24 0.25 17.32
N ALA A 153 2.94 0.26 17.04
CA ALA A 153 2.32 -0.64 16.07
C ALA A 153 2.86 -0.38 14.65
N ALA A 154 2.94 0.89 14.23
CA ALA A 154 3.49 1.28 12.94
C ALA A 154 4.98 0.92 12.80
N ALA A 155 5.80 1.13 13.84
CA ALA A 155 7.19 0.68 13.86
C ALA A 155 7.33 -0.84 13.70
N SER A 156 6.40 -1.61 14.27
CA SER A 156 6.42 -3.07 14.19
C SER A 156 6.05 -3.54 12.79
N ALA A 157 5.01 -2.95 12.17
CA ALA A 157 4.66 -3.20 10.77
C ALA A 157 5.81 -2.84 9.82
N ALA A 158 6.35 -1.63 9.93
CA ALA A 158 7.44 -1.16 9.07
C ALA A 158 8.70 -2.03 9.19
N ARG A 159 9.04 -2.53 10.38
CA ARG A 159 10.16 -3.48 10.56
C ARG A 159 9.91 -4.81 9.86
N ALA A 160 8.67 -5.33 9.92
CA ALA A 160 8.31 -6.55 9.21
C ALA A 160 8.42 -6.36 7.69
N ASP A 161 7.95 -5.23 7.18
CA ASP A 161 8.03 -4.89 5.75
C ASP A 161 9.48 -4.81 5.27
N VAL A 162 10.35 -4.10 6.00
CA VAL A 162 11.77 -3.98 5.66
C VAL A 162 12.51 -5.32 5.79
N ALA A 163 12.20 -6.12 6.80
CA ALA A 163 12.79 -7.46 6.96
C ALA A 163 12.40 -8.40 5.81
N ALA A 164 11.19 -8.26 5.27
CA ALA A 164 10.75 -9.05 4.11
C ALA A 164 11.57 -8.73 2.84
N LEU A 165 12.12 -7.51 2.73
CA LEU A 165 13.00 -7.13 1.61
C LEU A 165 14.34 -7.87 1.63
N GLN A 166 14.87 -8.21 2.81
CA GLN A 166 16.17 -8.87 2.95
C GLN A 166 16.20 -10.30 2.40
N HIS A 167 15.03 -10.91 2.22
CA HIS A 167 14.87 -12.28 1.73
C HIS A 167 14.64 -12.33 0.20
N ARG A 168 14.89 -11.23 -0.51
CA ARG A 168 14.66 -11.12 -1.95
C ARG A 168 15.97 -10.99 -2.70
N ASP A 169 16.13 -11.82 -3.73
CA ASP A 169 17.30 -11.80 -4.59
C ASP A 169 17.16 -10.68 -5.63
N GLY A 170 18.01 -9.67 -5.50
CA GLY A 170 18.13 -8.60 -6.49
C GLY A 170 17.22 -7.39 -6.25
N ARG A 171 17.69 -6.26 -6.75
CA ARG A 171 17.10 -4.93 -6.54
C ARG A 171 15.67 -4.79 -7.09
N THR A 172 15.40 -5.39 -8.23
CA THR A 172 14.07 -5.36 -8.86
C THR A 172 13.02 -6.02 -7.96
N ALA A 173 13.31 -7.22 -7.44
CA ALA A 173 12.41 -7.93 -6.55
C ALA A 173 12.16 -7.17 -5.23
N MET A 174 13.20 -6.51 -4.70
CA MET A 174 13.06 -5.64 -3.52
C MET A 174 12.17 -4.42 -3.82
N ALA A 175 12.39 -3.75 -4.96
CA ALA A 175 11.62 -2.58 -5.35
C ALA A 175 10.13 -2.91 -5.59
N GLU A 176 9.85 -4.04 -6.25
CA GLU A 176 8.50 -4.54 -6.46
C GLU A 176 7.79 -4.88 -5.13
N LEU A 177 8.47 -5.62 -4.24
CA LEU A 177 7.89 -5.96 -2.94
C LEU A 177 7.65 -4.72 -2.09
N MET A 178 8.51 -3.71 -2.17
CA MET A 178 8.35 -2.47 -1.45
C MET A 178 7.15 -1.66 -1.97
N VAL A 179 6.99 -1.56 -3.30
CA VAL A 179 5.81 -0.92 -3.91
C VAL A 179 4.52 -1.66 -3.52
N ILE A 180 4.50 -2.99 -3.69
CA ILE A 180 3.35 -3.82 -3.32
C ILE A 180 3.11 -3.74 -1.81
N GLY A 181 4.17 -3.75 -1.01
CA GLY A 181 4.13 -3.68 0.46
C GLY A 181 3.53 -2.38 0.95
N THR A 182 3.90 -1.23 0.36
CA THR A 182 3.27 0.05 0.68
C THR A 182 1.79 0.07 0.26
N VAL A 183 1.49 -0.44 -0.93
CA VAL A 183 0.13 -0.38 -1.50
C VAL A 183 -0.85 -1.33 -0.80
N LEU A 184 -0.38 -2.53 -0.45
CA LEU A 184 -1.18 -3.58 0.19
C LEU A 184 -1.02 -3.60 1.72
N GLY A 185 0.00 -2.93 2.24
CA GLY A 185 0.26 -2.83 3.68
C GLY A 185 -0.84 -2.08 4.41
N ASP A 186 -1.33 -0.98 3.84
CA ASP A 186 -2.45 -0.21 4.41
C ASP A 186 -3.72 -1.07 4.62
N PRO A 187 -4.28 -1.74 3.59
CA PRO A 187 -5.46 -2.59 3.78
C PRO A 187 -5.17 -3.81 4.66
N LEU A 188 -3.97 -4.39 4.60
CA LEU A 188 -3.57 -5.48 5.49
C LEU A 188 -3.57 -5.04 6.96
N PHE A 189 -2.89 -3.95 7.28
CA PHE A 189 -2.81 -3.40 8.63
C PHE A 189 -4.19 -2.97 9.12
N ALA A 190 -4.99 -2.32 8.29
CA ALA A 190 -6.36 -1.95 8.64
C ALA A 190 -7.25 -3.18 8.92
N GLY A 191 -7.12 -4.25 8.15
CA GLY A 191 -7.83 -5.51 8.38
C GLY A 191 -7.41 -6.19 9.68
N LEU A 192 -6.10 -6.36 9.89
CA LEU A 192 -5.54 -6.96 11.10
C LEU A 192 -5.89 -6.14 12.35
N ARG A 193 -5.85 -4.81 12.27
CA ARG A 193 -6.25 -3.93 13.38
C ARG A 193 -7.71 -4.14 13.76
N ARG A 194 -8.62 -4.28 12.79
CA ARG A 194 -10.05 -4.56 13.07
C ARG A 194 -10.24 -5.92 13.75
N LEU A 195 -9.49 -6.94 13.32
CA LEU A 195 -9.53 -8.27 13.95
C LEU A 195 -8.96 -8.22 15.39
N ALA A 196 -7.84 -7.52 15.60
CA ALA A 196 -7.27 -7.32 16.94
C ALA A 196 -8.19 -6.51 17.86
N GLN A 197 -8.94 -5.54 17.31
CA GLN A 197 -9.98 -4.82 18.06
C GLN A 197 -11.11 -5.76 18.48
N GLN A 198 -11.59 -6.61 17.56
CA GLN A 198 -12.63 -7.60 17.87
C GLN A 198 -12.16 -8.54 19.00
N ASP A 199 -10.94 -9.06 18.89
CA ASP A 199 -10.30 -9.91 19.91
C ASP A 199 -10.19 -9.18 21.27
N ALA A 200 -9.64 -7.97 21.31
CA ALA A 200 -9.54 -7.20 22.55
C ALA A 200 -10.92 -6.86 23.16
N THR A 201 -11.94 -6.65 22.32
CA THR A 201 -13.31 -6.40 22.81
C THR A 201 -14.03 -7.66 23.28
N HIS A 202 -13.65 -8.85 22.81
CA HIS A 202 -14.22 -10.11 23.31
C HIS A 202 -14.03 -10.22 24.82
N ASP A 203 -12.85 -9.85 25.30
CA ASP A 203 -12.51 -9.92 26.73
C ASP A 203 -13.09 -8.76 27.54
N LEU A 204 -13.33 -7.60 26.92
CA LEU A 204 -13.82 -6.38 27.58
C LEU A 204 -15.36 -6.24 27.56
N PHE A 205 -16.01 -6.81 26.54
CA PHE A 205 -17.46 -6.76 26.32
C PHE A 205 -17.96 -8.16 25.90
N PRO A 206 -17.92 -9.15 26.80
CA PRO A 206 -18.36 -10.50 26.48
C PRO A 206 -19.82 -10.47 26.01
N VAL A 207 -20.04 -10.95 24.79
CA VAL A 207 -21.40 -11.21 24.30
C VAL A 207 -21.84 -12.48 25.02
N ALA A 208 -22.93 -12.41 25.79
CA ALA A 208 -23.52 -13.62 26.37
C ALA A 208 -23.82 -14.58 25.22
N ASP A 209 -23.34 -15.82 25.30
CA ASP A 209 -23.64 -16.86 24.33
C ASP A 209 -25.17 -16.94 24.16
N THR A 210 -25.68 -16.42 23.04
CA THR A 210 -27.01 -16.76 22.56
C THR A 210 -26.95 -18.14 21.91
N ASP A 211 -26.70 -19.14 22.75
CA ASP A 211 -26.86 -20.55 22.45
C ASP A 211 -27.79 -21.15 23.52
N GLU A 212 -29.02 -20.63 23.59
CA GLU A 212 -30.16 -21.31 24.22
C GLU A 212 -31.49 -20.66 23.74
N ALA A 213 -31.86 -20.91 22.49
CA ALA A 213 -33.24 -20.80 22.03
C ALA A 213 -33.52 -21.79 20.89
N GLY A 214 -33.21 -23.05 21.17
CA GLY A 214 -33.69 -24.21 20.42
C GLY A 214 -34.32 -25.21 21.38
N ALA A 215 -35.52 -24.90 21.87
CA ALA A 215 -36.46 -25.84 22.47
C ALA A 215 -37.89 -25.36 22.25
#